data_AF-A0A496U3M3-F1
#
_entry.id   AF-A0A496U3M3-F1
#
_cell.length_a   1.000
_cell.length_b   1.000
_cell.length_c   1.000
_cell.angle_alpha   90.00
_cell.angle_beta   90.00
_cell.angle_gamma   90.00
#
_symmetry.space_group_name_H-M   'P 1'
#
loop_
_entity.id
_entity.type
_entity.pdbx_description
1 polymer ?
#
loop_
_entity_poly.entity_id
_entity_poly.type
_entity_poly.pdbx_seq_one_letter_code
_entity_poly.pdbx_strand_id
1 'polypeptide(L)'
;MNINLKVIYIYICLGVLLSAGVIYSQPDTLWTGMYGSSDSEQAFSVTAAPHGGCAVIGHTYSFLSGKSDIWVVRLDATGDTLWTKLFGGSLNDEGFHIVITPG
;
A
#
# COMPACT_ATOMS: atom_id res chain seq x y z
N MET A 1 41.34 -2.33 -42.16
CA MET A 1 40.71 -1.38 -41.22
C MET A 1 41.01 -1.86 -39.81
N ASN A 2 42.01 -1.27 -39.14
CA ASN A 2 42.47 -1.71 -37.81
C ASN A 2 41.58 -1.05 -36.75
N ILE A 3 40.68 -1.83 -36.17
CA ILE A 3 39.86 -1.38 -35.05
C ILE A 3 40.76 -1.38 -33.81
N ASN A 4 40.87 -0.24 -33.14
CA ASN A 4 41.76 -0.07 -32.00
C ASN A 4 41.25 -0.88 -30.81
N LEU A 5 42.07 -1.76 -30.23
CA LEU A 5 41.67 -2.57 -29.08
C LEU A 5 41.15 -1.73 -27.90
N LYS A 6 41.68 -0.51 -27.69
CA LYS A 6 41.18 0.40 -26.64
C LYS A 6 39.72 0.81 -26.85
N VAL A 7 39.29 0.94 -28.11
CA VAL A 7 37.91 1.27 -28.48
C VAL A 7 36.98 0.09 -28.18
N ILE A 8 37.44 -1.15 -28.42
CA ILE A 8 36.67 -2.36 -28.11
C ILE A 8 36.47 -2.51 -26.59
N TYR A 9 37.51 -2.28 -25.79
CA TYR A 9 37.41 -2.32 -24.32
C TYR A 9 36.42 -1.29 -23.77
N ILE A 10 36.39 -0.09 -24.33
CA ILE A 10 35.44 0.96 -23.92
C ILE A 10 34.00 0.48 -24.14
N TYR A 11 33.68 -0.12 -25.29
CA TYR A 11 32.33 -0.61 -25.57
C TYR A 11 31.92 -1.81 -24.70
N ILE A 12 32.85 -2.71 -24.39
CA ILE A 12 32.59 -3.83 -23.46
C ILE A 12 32.30 -3.30 -22.05
N CYS A 13 33.12 -2.36 -21.55
CA CYS A 13 32.89 -1.74 -20.25
C CYS A 13 31.55 -0.98 -20.21
N LEU A 14 31.20 -0.24 -21.28
CA LEU A 14 29.94 0.48 -21.38
C LEU A 14 28.73 -0.47 -21.37
N GLY A 15 28.82 -1.58 -22.09
CA GLY A 15 27.77 -2.61 -22.15
C GLY A 15 27.54 -3.30 -20.80
N VAL A 16 28.61 -3.61 -20.06
CA VAL A 16 28.53 -4.20 -18.72
C VAL A 16 27.97 -3.21 -17.69
N LEU A 17 28.33 -1.91 -17.80
CA LEU A 17 27.75 -0.83 -16.98
C LEU A 17 26.26 -0.62 -17.26
N LEU A 18 25.84 -0.71 -18.53
CA LEU A 18 24.44 -0.59 -18.94
C LEU A 18 23.57 -1.76 -18.47
N SER A 19 24.12 -2.99 -18.39
CA SER A 19 23.37 -4.15 -17.88
C SER A 19 23.35 -4.26 -16.36
N ALA A 20 24.40 -3.80 -15.66
CA ALA A 20 24.47 -3.84 -14.20
C ALA A 20 23.46 -2.89 -13.54
N GLY A 21 23.08 -1.80 -14.22
CA GLY A 21 22.05 -0.87 -13.75
C GLY A 21 20.61 -1.41 -13.79
N VAL A 22 20.37 -2.55 -14.44
CA VAL A 22 19.03 -3.14 -14.62
C VAL A 22 18.70 -4.22 -13.58
N ILE A 23 19.66 -4.59 -12.71
CA ILE A 23 19.50 -5.73 -11.76
C ILE A 23 19.10 -5.29 -10.34
N TYR A 24 18.94 -4.00 -10.07
CA TYR A 24 18.31 -3.55 -8.83
C TYR A 24 16.82 -3.35 -9.07
N SER A 25 16.00 -4.37 -8.82
CA SER A 25 14.56 -4.13 -8.65
C SER A 25 14.40 -3.24 -7.41
N GLN A 26 14.26 -1.93 -7.64
CA GLN A 26 13.83 -1.02 -6.58
C GLN A 26 12.48 -1.52 -6.05
N PRO A 27 12.15 -1.26 -4.78
CA PRO A 27 10.84 -1.63 -4.24
C PRO A 27 9.74 -1.05 -5.14
N ASP A 28 8.90 -1.93 -5.72
CA ASP A 28 7.74 -1.60 -6.56
C ASP A 28 6.57 -1.09 -5.72
N THR A 29 6.86 -0.12 -4.85
CA THR A 29 5.85 0.53 -4.02
C THR A 29 5.13 1.56 -4.89
N LEU A 30 3.89 1.26 -5.27
CA LEU A 30 3.07 2.19 -6.05
C LEU A 30 2.76 3.48 -5.25
N TRP A 31 2.41 3.34 -3.96
CA TRP A 31 2.15 4.45 -3.06
C TRP A 31 2.25 4.00 -1.59
N THR A 32 2.39 4.98 -0.69
CA THR A 32 2.22 4.80 0.75
C THR A 32 1.31 5.89 1.29
N GLY A 33 0.51 5.56 2.30
CA GLY A 33 -0.42 6.48 2.95
C GLY A 33 -0.54 6.15 4.43
N MET A 34 -0.76 7.16 5.24
CA MET A 34 -1.08 7.01 6.66
C MET A 34 -2.57 7.26 6.84
N TYR A 35 -3.27 6.30 7.42
CA TYR A 35 -4.71 6.34 7.65
C TYR A 35 -4.95 6.09 9.14
N GLY A 36 -5.79 6.92 9.76
CA GLY A 36 -6.01 6.90 11.20
C GLY A 36 -6.03 8.31 11.76
N SER A 37 -5.87 8.45 13.08
CA SER A 37 -5.83 9.75 13.73
C SER A 37 -4.69 9.83 14.76
N SER A 38 -4.91 10.53 15.87
CA SER A 38 -3.89 10.77 16.89
C SER A 38 -3.75 9.66 17.93
N ASP A 39 -4.77 8.81 18.13
CA ASP A 39 -4.63 7.64 19.01
C ASP A 39 -4.33 6.37 18.20
N SER A 40 -4.44 5.21 18.85
CA SER A 40 -4.10 3.94 18.23
C SER A 40 -5.17 3.53 17.22
N GLU A 41 -4.74 3.05 16.05
CA GLU A 41 -5.57 2.27 15.13
C GLU A 41 -4.89 0.94 14.83
N GLN A 42 -5.68 -0.13 14.76
CA GLN A 42 -5.18 -1.46 14.40
C GLN A 42 -6.00 -1.98 13.22
N ALA A 43 -5.33 -2.33 12.13
CA ALA A 43 -5.93 -3.00 10.98
C ALA A 43 -5.76 -4.52 11.11
N PHE A 44 -6.81 -5.28 10.81
CA PHE A 44 -6.81 -6.75 10.89
C PHE A 44 -7.00 -7.43 9.54
N SER A 45 -7.70 -6.79 8.61
CA SER A 45 -7.99 -7.38 7.31
C SER A 45 -8.06 -6.31 6.22
N VAL A 46 -7.59 -6.69 5.03
CA VAL A 46 -7.67 -5.91 3.81
C VAL A 46 -8.18 -6.79 2.68
N THR A 47 -9.02 -6.24 1.82
CA THR A 47 -9.55 -6.94 0.64
C THR A 47 -9.52 -6.03 -0.57
N ALA A 48 -9.11 -6.57 -1.72
CA ALA A 48 -9.10 -5.82 -2.97
C ALA A 48 -10.51 -5.52 -3.44
N ALA A 49 -10.71 -4.35 -4.02
CA ALA A 49 -12.00 -3.94 -4.54
C ALA A 49 -12.08 -4.08 -6.07
N PRO A 50 -13.28 -4.30 -6.64
CA PRO A 50 -13.49 -4.28 -8.07
C PRO A 50 -12.97 -2.98 -8.68
N HIS A 51 -12.29 -3.09 -9.82
CA HIS A 51 -11.74 -1.95 -10.58
C HIS A 51 -10.65 -1.14 -9.84
N GLY A 52 -10.08 -1.67 -8.76
CA GLY A 52 -8.89 -1.13 -8.10
C GLY A 52 -9.13 -0.64 -6.67
N GLY A 53 -8.00 -0.45 -5.98
CA GLY A 53 -7.96 -0.08 -4.57
C GLY A 53 -8.36 -1.24 -3.64
N CYS A 54 -8.65 -0.89 -2.39
CA CYS A 54 -8.97 -1.88 -1.35
C CYS A 54 -9.96 -1.36 -0.30
N ALA A 55 -10.48 -2.27 0.51
CA ALA A 55 -11.13 -1.95 1.78
C ALA A 55 -10.31 -2.55 2.93
N VAL A 56 -10.10 -1.78 3.98
CA VAL A 56 -9.38 -2.16 5.20
C VAL A 56 -10.37 -2.10 6.36
N ILE A 57 -10.30 -3.09 7.25
CA ILE A 57 -11.07 -3.10 8.50
C ILE A 57 -10.13 -3.25 9.69
N GLY A 58 -10.52 -2.59 10.78
CA GLY A 58 -9.76 -2.51 12.00
C GLY A 58 -10.62 -2.05 13.16
N HIS A 59 -9.95 -1.60 14.22
CA HIS A 59 -10.57 -0.79 15.25
C HIS A 59 -9.78 0.50 15.51
N THR A 60 -10.44 1.48 16.09
CA THR A 60 -9.90 2.79 16.47
C THR A 60 -10.33 3.18 17.88
N TYR A 61 -9.47 3.92 18.58
CA TYR A 61 -9.73 4.45 19.91
C TYR A 61 -10.14 5.95 19.89
N SER A 62 -10.21 6.57 18.71
CA SER A 62 -10.16 8.04 18.60
C SER A 62 -11.47 8.73 18.22
N PHE A 63 -12.43 8.02 17.62
CA PHE A 63 -13.51 8.70 16.91
C PHE A 63 -14.86 8.68 17.61
N LEU A 64 -15.18 7.65 18.41
CA LEU A 64 -16.44 7.59 19.17
C LEU A 64 -16.16 7.50 20.68
N SER A 65 -17.23 7.57 21.46
CA SER A 65 -17.18 7.61 22.93
C SER A 65 -16.91 6.24 23.57
N GLY A 66 -16.80 5.18 22.76
CA GLY A 66 -16.43 3.83 23.19
C GLY A 66 -14.94 3.72 23.50
N LYS A 67 -14.53 2.59 24.05
CA LYS A 67 -13.08 2.35 24.24
C LYS A 67 -12.43 1.84 22.95
N SER A 68 -13.18 1.26 22.02
CA SER A 68 -12.67 0.80 20.73
C SER A 68 -13.86 0.63 19.79
N ASP A 69 -13.79 1.15 18.58
CA ASP A 69 -14.86 1.08 17.60
C ASP A 69 -14.36 0.51 16.28
N ILE A 70 -15.24 -0.18 15.55
CA ILE A 70 -14.92 -0.74 14.24
C ILE A 70 -14.67 0.40 13.27
N TRP A 71 -13.52 0.35 12.60
CA TRP A 71 -13.10 1.32 11.61
C TRP A 71 -12.91 0.65 10.25
N VAL A 72 -13.63 1.15 9.24
CA VAL A 72 -13.54 0.67 7.86
C VAL A 72 -13.12 1.81 6.95
N VAL A 73 -12.08 1.57 6.16
CA VAL A 73 -11.56 2.53 5.17
C VAL A 73 -11.67 1.93 3.78
N ARG A 74 -12.20 2.69 2.82
CA ARG A 74 -12.18 2.36 1.40
C ARG A 74 -11.22 3.29 0.67
N LEU A 75 -10.26 2.71 -0.03
CA LEU A 75 -9.22 3.42 -0.78
C LEU A 75 -9.35 3.18 -2.28
N ASP A 76 -9.13 4.17 -3.11
CA ASP A 76 -9.03 3.94 -4.56
C ASP A 76 -7.67 3.31 -4.95
N ALA A 77 -7.39 3.23 -6.26
CA ALA A 77 -6.17 2.62 -6.76
C ALA A 77 -4.89 3.43 -6.45
N THR A 78 -5.02 4.74 -6.21
CA THR A 78 -3.91 5.64 -5.86
C THR A 78 -3.69 5.77 -4.35
N GLY A 79 -4.55 5.12 -3.56
CA GLY A 79 -4.48 5.18 -2.09
C GLY A 79 -5.28 6.34 -1.50
N ASP A 80 -6.07 7.05 -2.31
CA ASP A 80 -6.91 8.12 -1.79
C ASP A 80 -8.13 7.53 -1.08
N THR A 81 -8.51 8.14 0.05
CA THR A 81 -9.66 7.68 0.82
C THR A 81 -10.95 8.06 0.08
N LEU A 82 -11.67 7.05 -0.40
CA LEU A 82 -13.01 7.21 -0.97
C LEU A 82 -14.05 7.46 0.13
N TRP A 83 -13.95 6.72 1.23
CA TRP A 83 -14.77 6.95 2.42
C TRP A 83 -14.20 6.21 3.64
N THR A 84 -14.63 6.67 4.81
CA THR A 84 -14.41 6.03 6.10
C THR A 84 -15.76 5.79 6.78
N LYS A 85 -15.92 4.63 7.42
CA LYS A 85 -17.09 4.31 8.24
C LYS A 85 -16.66 3.82 9.61
N LEU A 86 -17.44 4.23 10.60
CA LEU A 86 -17.29 3.83 11.99
C LEU A 86 -18.55 3.07 12.40
N PHE A 87 -18.36 1.94 13.09
CA PHE A 87 -19.45 1.16 13.66
C PHE A 87 -19.11 0.81 15.10
N GLY A 88 -20.08 0.94 16.00
CA GLY A 88 -19.89 0.67 17.42
C GLY A 88 -20.81 1.50 18.29
N GLY A 89 -20.57 1.45 19.59
CA GLY A 89 -21.33 2.18 20.59
C GLY A 89 -20.49 2.58 21.80
N SER A 90 -21.07 2.50 23.00
CA SER A 90 -20.37 2.91 24.22
C SER A 90 -19.40 1.85 24.76
N LEU A 91 -19.30 0.69 24.13
CA LEU A 91 -18.50 -0.45 24.59
C LEU A 91 -17.31 -0.67 23.62
N ASN A 92 -16.71 -1.86 23.66
CA ASN A 92 -15.64 -2.24 22.75
C ASN A 92 -16.27 -3.01 21.58
N ASP A 93 -16.03 -2.53 20.37
CA ASP A 93 -16.46 -3.13 19.13
C ASP A 93 -15.26 -3.33 18.21
N GLU A 94 -15.04 -4.57 17.74
CA GLU A 94 -13.85 -4.94 16.98
C GLU A 94 -14.21 -5.60 15.64
N GLY A 95 -13.62 -5.10 14.56
CA GLY A 95 -13.80 -5.61 13.21
C GLY A 95 -12.58 -6.40 12.76
N PHE A 96 -12.70 -7.73 12.68
CA PHE A 96 -11.57 -8.60 12.36
C PHE A 96 -11.40 -8.93 10.88
N HIS A 97 -12.51 -8.99 10.13
CA HIS A 97 -12.49 -9.48 8.76
C HIS A 97 -13.50 -8.74 7.89
N ILE A 98 -13.11 -8.43 6.66
CA ILE A 98 -13.97 -7.79 5.66
C ILE A 98 -13.87 -8.55 4.34
N VAL A 99 -15.00 -8.67 3.64
CA VAL A 99 -15.08 -9.23 2.29
C VAL A 99 -15.92 -8.30 1.42
N ILE A 100 -15.45 -8.03 0.21
CA ILE A 100 -16.26 -7.37 -0.81
C ILE A 100 -17.00 -8.44 -1.59
N THR A 101 -18.33 -8.35 -1.62
CA THR A 101 -19.15 -9.25 -2.43
C THR A 101 -19.18 -8.77 -3.89
N PRO A 102 -19.17 -9.69 -4.87
CA PRO A 102 -19.51 -9.34 -6.24
C PRO A 102 -20.91 -8.73 -6.29
N GLY A 103 -21.06 -7.66 -7.09
CA GLY A 103 -22.37 -7.08 -7.43
C GLY A 103 -23.04 -7.83 -8.57
#